data_AF-A0A291TEM3-F1
#
_entry.id   AF-A0A291TEM3-F1
#
_cell.length_a   1.000
_cell.length_b   1.000
_cell.length_c   1.000
_cell.angle_alpha   90.00
_cell.angle_beta   90.00
_cell.angle_gamma   90.00
#
_symmetry.space_group_name_H-M   'P 1'
#
loop_
_entity.id
_entity.type
_entity.pdbx_description
1 polymer ?
#
loop_
_entity_poly.entity_id
_entity_poly.type
_entity_poly.pdbx_seq_one_letter_code
_entity_poly.pdbx_strand_id
1 'polypeptide(L)'
;MRLLPASLLLLFPLLNGCSSLPGQAYDGPEPLFLTHINEEGSKRFTFEAAPNDTLPRGLSAVQSQRLLEQREALQENLLTETLASKQYCREGYIVLSQSSWKVRGECNETAIDADRRTFPNKASWQD
;
A
#
# COMPACT_ATOMS: atom_id res chain seq x y z
N MET A 1 -9.27 -11.07 66.02
CA MET A 1 -9.31 -9.89 65.12
C MET A 1 -9.79 -10.38 63.77
N ARG A 2 -10.83 -9.74 63.23
CA ARG A 2 -11.41 -10.05 61.91
C ARG A 2 -10.59 -9.33 60.84
N LEU A 3 -10.18 -10.02 59.79
CA LEU A 3 -9.82 -9.41 58.50
C LEU A 3 -10.33 -10.33 57.37
N LEU A 4 -11.07 -9.71 56.45
CA LEU A 4 -11.83 -10.30 55.35
C LEU A 4 -10.92 -10.84 54.22
N PRO A 5 -11.43 -11.74 53.35
CA PRO A 5 -10.70 -12.35 52.26
C PRO A 5 -10.67 -11.40 51.06
N ALA A 6 -9.53 -10.76 50.79
CA ALA A 6 -9.31 -9.96 49.59
C ALA A 6 -8.45 -10.76 48.60
N SER A 7 -9.05 -11.70 47.86
CA SER A 7 -8.46 -12.25 46.63
C SER A 7 -9.50 -13.03 45.83
N LEU A 8 -10.60 -12.37 45.48
CA LEU A 8 -11.53 -12.81 44.44
C LEU A 8 -11.53 -11.75 43.34
N LEU A 9 -10.50 -11.74 42.51
CA LEU A 9 -10.41 -10.94 41.27
C LEU A 9 -9.22 -11.44 40.42
N LEU A 10 -9.32 -12.68 39.95
CA LEU A 10 -8.43 -13.22 38.92
C LEU A 10 -9.28 -13.93 37.86
N LEU A 11 -10.11 -13.14 37.19
CA LEU A 11 -10.83 -13.53 35.97
C LEU A 11 -11.06 -12.28 35.12
N PHE A 12 -10.05 -11.91 34.33
CA PHE A 12 -10.28 -11.22 33.07
C PHE A 12 -9.35 -11.84 32.02
N PRO A 13 -9.90 -12.48 30.97
CA PRO A 13 -9.10 -13.10 29.94
C PRO A 13 -8.47 -11.99 29.09
N LEU A 14 -7.13 -11.95 29.04
CA LEU A 14 -6.39 -11.19 28.04
C LEU A 14 -6.49 -11.92 26.69
N LEU A 15 -7.69 -11.95 26.10
CA LEU A 15 -7.88 -12.34 24.71
C LEU A 15 -7.60 -11.12 23.82
N ASN A 16 -6.34 -10.70 23.74
CA ASN A 16 -5.86 -9.87 22.64
C ASN A 16 -5.67 -10.78 21.41
N GLY A 17 -6.78 -11.17 20.80
CA GLY A 17 -6.79 -11.81 19.50
C GLY A 17 -6.79 -10.76 18.40
N CYS A 18 -5.65 -10.12 18.12
CA CYS A 18 -5.45 -9.53 16.79
C CYS A 18 -5.16 -10.69 15.83
N SER A 19 -6.19 -11.38 15.34
CA SER A 19 -6.02 -12.28 14.20
C SER A 19 -5.98 -11.45 12.92
N SER A 20 -4.92 -10.67 12.73
CA SER A 20 -4.44 -10.48 11.37
C SER A 20 -3.64 -11.75 11.07
N LEU A 21 -4.03 -12.52 10.07
CA LEU A 21 -3.04 -13.32 9.36
C LEU A 21 -2.38 -12.35 8.37
N PRO A 22 -1.21 -11.76 8.68
CA PRO A 22 -0.46 -11.09 7.65
C PRO A 22 0.10 -12.16 6.70
N GLY A 23 0.06 -11.89 5.40
CA GLY A 23 0.92 -12.61 4.47
C GLY A 23 0.31 -13.86 3.84
N GLN A 24 -0.91 -13.78 3.33
CA GLN A 24 -1.11 -14.46 2.06
C GLN A 24 -0.35 -13.64 1.01
N ALA A 25 0.81 -14.15 0.59
CA ALA A 25 1.56 -13.54 -0.49
C ALA A 25 0.60 -13.39 -1.68
N TYR A 26 0.50 -12.17 -2.21
CA TYR A 26 -0.29 -11.92 -3.40
C TYR A 26 0.19 -12.84 -4.53
N ASP A 27 -0.70 -13.68 -5.05
CA ASP A 27 -0.43 -14.69 -6.07
C ASP A 27 -0.85 -14.22 -7.48
N GLY A 28 -1.22 -12.95 -7.63
CA GLY A 28 -1.57 -12.33 -8.89
C GLY A 28 -0.38 -11.77 -9.68
N PRO A 29 -0.64 -11.05 -10.80
CA PRO A 29 0.39 -10.47 -11.64
C PRO A 29 1.32 -9.51 -10.89
N GLU A 30 2.61 -9.47 -11.23
CA GLU A 30 3.54 -8.53 -10.60
C GLU A 30 3.04 -7.08 -10.75
N PRO A 31 3.00 -6.29 -9.66
CA PRO A 31 2.63 -4.88 -9.74
C PRO A 31 3.57 -4.08 -10.64
N LEU A 32 3.02 -3.15 -11.41
CA LEU A 32 3.80 -2.18 -12.15
C LEU A 32 4.24 -1.05 -11.22
N PHE A 33 5.53 -0.73 -11.20
CA PHE A 33 6.06 0.43 -10.48
C PHE A 33 7.05 1.20 -11.36
N LEU A 34 6.62 2.38 -11.80
CA LEU A 34 7.39 3.28 -12.65
C LEU A 34 7.80 4.51 -11.85
N THR A 35 9.03 4.97 -12.07
CA THR A 35 9.62 6.09 -11.32
C THR A 35 10.16 7.15 -12.26
N HIS A 36 10.11 8.40 -11.82
CA HIS A 36 10.70 9.53 -12.53
C HIS A 36 11.22 10.58 -11.56
N ILE A 37 12.48 10.98 -11.75
CA ILE A 37 13.13 12.06 -11.00
C ILE A 37 13.36 13.21 -11.97
N ASN A 38 12.69 14.33 -11.77
CA ASN A 38 12.84 15.48 -12.66
C ASN A 38 14.12 16.28 -12.38
N GLU A 39 14.29 17.41 -13.08
CA GLU A 39 15.47 18.26 -12.96
C GLU A 39 15.57 18.92 -11.58
N GLU A 40 14.46 19.40 -11.01
CA GLU A 40 14.44 19.93 -9.63
C GLU A 40 14.61 18.85 -8.54
N GLY A 41 14.63 17.57 -8.93
CA GLY A 41 14.82 16.45 -8.03
C GLY A 41 13.55 15.96 -7.35
N SER A 42 12.37 16.45 -7.73
CA SER A 42 11.10 15.85 -7.30
C SER A 42 11.00 14.43 -7.84
N LYS A 43 10.60 13.50 -6.96
CA LYS A 43 10.51 12.07 -7.21
C LYS A 43 9.05 11.68 -7.37
N ARG A 44 8.68 11.24 -8.55
CA ARG A 44 7.31 10.86 -8.90
C ARG A 44 7.24 9.38 -9.25
N PHE A 45 6.12 8.76 -8.91
CA PHE A 45 5.89 7.36 -9.26
C PHE A 45 4.49 7.14 -9.83
N THR A 46 4.37 6.06 -10.60
CA THR A 46 3.13 5.46 -11.04
C THR A 46 3.13 4.01 -10.57
N PHE A 47 2.05 3.58 -9.92
CA PHE A 47 1.87 2.22 -9.40
C PHE A 47 0.57 1.63 -9.90
N GLU A 48 0.61 0.38 -10.39
CA GLU A 48 -0.60 -0.38 -10.74
C GLU A 48 -0.52 -1.78 -10.12
N ALA A 49 -1.51 -2.11 -9.27
CA ALA A 49 -1.50 -3.33 -8.46
C ALA A 49 -1.70 -4.61 -9.29
N ALA A 50 -2.55 -4.54 -10.31
CA ALA A 50 -2.88 -5.66 -11.20
C ALA A 50 -3.00 -5.16 -12.65
N PRO A 51 -1.86 -4.95 -13.33
CA PRO A 51 -1.85 -4.45 -14.70
C PRO A 51 -2.64 -5.37 -15.64
N ASN A 52 -3.43 -4.79 -16.56
CA ASN A 52 -4.30 -5.50 -17.51
C ASN A 52 -5.42 -6.36 -16.91
N ASP A 53 -5.71 -6.24 -15.61
CA ASP A 53 -6.81 -6.95 -14.99
C ASP A 53 -8.17 -6.30 -15.36
N THR A 54 -9.16 -7.13 -15.68
CA THR A 54 -10.48 -6.66 -16.17
C THR A 54 -11.56 -6.87 -15.13
N LEU A 55 -12.42 -5.86 -14.95
CA LEU A 55 -13.56 -6.00 -14.04
C LEU A 55 -14.56 -7.03 -14.57
N PRO A 56 -15.11 -7.91 -13.70
CA PRO A 56 -16.18 -8.80 -14.07
C PRO A 56 -17.39 -7.99 -14.55
N ARG A 57 -18.02 -8.44 -15.65
CA ARG A 57 -19.24 -7.81 -16.18
C ARG A 57 -20.48 -8.38 -15.50
N GLY A 58 -21.58 -7.61 -15.48
CA GLY A 58 -22.88 -8.07 -14.99
C GLY A 58 -23.02 -8.09 -13.46
N LEU A 59 -22.14 -7.42 -12.73
CA LEU A 59 -22.24 -7.27 -11.28
C LEU A 59 -23.38 -6.32 -10.89
N SER A 60 -24.07 -6.65 -9.79
CA SER A 60 -24.97 -5.68 -9.14
C SER A 60 -24.17 -4.50 -8.56
N ALA A 61 -24.81 -3.36 -8.34
CA ALA A 61 -24.15 -2.17 -7.79
C ALA A 61 -23.41 -2.44 -6.47
N VAL A 62 -24.01 -3.24 -5.58
CA VAL A 62 -23.42 -3.62 -4.28
C VAL A 62 -22.18 -4.49 -4.46
N GLN A 63 -22.21 -5.45 -5.39
CA GLN A 63 -21.05 -6.30 -5.69
C GLN A 63 -19.92 -5.49 -6.33
N SER A 64 -20.26 -4.60 -7.27
CA SER A 64 -19.28 -3.70 -7.89
C SER A 64 -18.60 -2.83 -6.85
N GLN A 65 -19.35 -2.22 -5.93
CA GLN A 65 -18.79 -1.39 -4.87
C GLN A 65 -17.82 -2.19 -3.98
N ARG A 66 -18.23 -3.38 -3.50
CA ARG A 66 -17.36 -4.24 -2.68
C ARG A 66 -16.09 -4.65 -3.41
N LEU A 67 -16.20 -4.94 -4.72
CA LEU A 67 -15.04 -5.31 -5.53
C LEU A 67 -14.07 -4.12 -5.67
N LEU A 68 -14.57 -2.91 -5.87
CA LEU A 68 -13.73 -1.70 -5.94
C LEU A 68 -13.03 -1.44 -4.60
N GLU A 69 -13.74 -1.53 -3.48
CA GLU A 69 -13.17 -1.40 -2.13
C GLU A 69 -12.06 -2.44 -1.88
N GLN A 70 -12.30 -3.70 -2.27
CA GLN A 70 -11.29 -4.77 -2.16
C GLN A 70 -10.05 -4.49 -3.02
N ARG A 71 -10.23 -3.99 -4.24
CA ARG A 71 -9.11 -3.63 -5.13
C ARG A 71 -8.31 -2.45 -4.60
N GLU A 72 -8.97 -1.45 -4.06
CA GLU A 72 -8.32 -0.29 -3.45
C GLU A 72 -7.47 -0.71 -2.25
N ALA A 73 -8.00 -1.56 -1.37
CA ALA A 73 -7.25 -2.10 -0.24
C ALA A 73 -6.04 -2.96 -0.70
N LEU A 74 -6.23 -3.79 -1.72
CA LEU A 74 -5.12 -4.57 -2.31
C LEU A 74 -4.03 -3.63 -2.87
N GLN A 75 -4.44 -2.59 -3.60
CA GLN A 75 -3.53 -1.61 -4.18
C GLN A 75 -2.74 -0.85 -3.11
N GLU A 76 -3.39 -0.44 -2.03
CA GLU A 76 -2.75 0.24 -0.91
C GLU A 76 -1.70 -0.66 -0.23
N ASN A 77 -2.04 -1.92 0.03
CA ASN A 77 -1.12 -2.88 0.63
C ASN A 77 0.11 -3.12 -0.25
N LEU A 78 -0.10 -3.42 -1.54
CA LEU A 78 1.00 -3.69 -2.47
C LEU A 78 1.86 -2.46 -2.75
N LEU A 79 1.27 -1.25 -2.78
CA LEU A 79 2.03 -0.01 -2.90
C LEU A 79 2.92 0.19 -1.66
N THR A 80 2.37 -0.02 -0.46
CA THR A 80 3.10 0.10 0.80
C THR A 80 4.29 -0.86 0.83
N GLU A 81 4.07 -2.13 0.49
CA GLU A 81 5.14 -3.14 0.40
C GLU A 81 6.19 -2.77 -0.67
N THR A 82 5.75 -2.31 -1.83
CA THR A 82 6.63 -1.90 -2.93
C THR A 82 7.52 -0.74 -2.51
N LEU A 83 6.96 0.31 -1.91
CA LEU A 83 7.74 1.47 -1.46
C LEU A 83 8.71 1.10 -0.34
N ALA A 84 8.28 0.25 0.61
CA ALA A 84 9.14 -0.26 1.67
C ALA A 84 10.30 -1.10 1.12
N SER A 85 10.06 -1.92 0.09
CA SER A 85 11.08 -2.75 -0.54
C SER A 85 12.05 -1.94 -1.42
N LYS A 86 11.50 -1.05 -2.26
CA LYS A 86 12.30 -0.26 -3.22
C LYS A 86 13.02 0.90 -2.57
N GLN A 87 12.56 1.40 -1.42
CA GLN A 87 13.13 2.59 -0.75
C GLN A 87 13.14 3.85 -1.65
N TYR A 88 12.17 3.97 -2.56
CA TYR A 88 12.08 5.10 -3.49
C TYR A 88 11.63 6.39 -2.79
N CYS A 89 10.58 6.32 -1.95
CA CYS A 89 10.17 7.39 -1.04
C CYS A 89 10.50 6.99 0.40
N ARG A 90 11.39 7.73 1.06
CA ARG A 90 11.88 7.48 2.42
C ARG A 90 11.10 8.27 3.47
N GLU A 91 10.61 9.45 3.12
CA GLU A 91 9.90 10.34 4.06
C GLU A 91 8.39 10.38 3.78
N GLY A 92 7.89 9.31 3.15
CA GLY A 92 6.51 9.20 2.71
C GLY A 92 6.25 9.88 1.36
N TYR A 93 4.98 9.95 0.99
CA TYR A 93 4.54 10.48 -0.30
C TYR A 93 3.18 11.15 -0.19
N ILE A 94 2.85 11.96 -1.18
CA ILE A 94 1.50 12.47 -1.43
C ILE A 94 0.92 11.81 -2.68
N VAL A 95 -0.40 11.60 -2.68
CA VAL A 95 -1.13 11.09 -3.83
C VAL A 95 -1.50 12.24 -4.75
N LEU A 96 -1.11 12.14 -6.02
CA LEU A 96 -1.45 13.11 -7.06
C LEU A 96 -2.74 12.72 -7.80
N SER A 97 -2.95 11.42 -8.01
CA SER A 97 -4.19 10.88 -8.58
C SER A 97 -4.35 9.41 -8.22
N GLN A 98 -5.59 8.96 -8.06
CA GLN A 98 -5.90 7.56 -7.75
C GLN A 98 -7.13 7.08 -8.51
N SER A 99 -7.04 5.88 -9.06
CA SER A 99 -8.16 5.05 -9.50
C SER A 99 -8.09 3.69 -8.79
N SER A 100 -9.06 2.82 -9.02
CA SER A 100 -9.09 1.47 -8.46
C SER A 100 -8.04 0.50 -9.05
N TRP A 101 -7.12 0.98 -9.89
CA TRP A 101 -6.03 0.20 -10.49
C TRP A 101 -4.72 0.98 -10.70
N LYS A 102 -4.72 2.31 -10.50
CA LYS A 102 -3.53 3.15 -10.65
C LYS A 102 -3.44 4.19 -9.54
N VAL A 103 -2.24 4.33 -8.96
CA VAL A 103 -1.85 5.45 -8.09
C VAL A 103 -0.72 6.22 -8.76
N ARG A 104 -0.82 7.54 -8.81
CA ARG A 104 0.32 8.43 -9.10
C ARG A 104 0.65 9.20 -7.84
N GLY A 105 1.92 9.23 -7.47
CA GLY A 105 2.37 9.91 -6.27
C GLY A 105 3.66 10.69 -6.46
N GLU A 106 3.97 11.48 -5.45
CA GLU A 106 5.20 12.26 -5.33
C GLU A 106 5.78 12.07 -3.94
N CYS A 107 7.07 11.76 -3.84
CA CYS A 107 7.73 11.62 -2.54
C CYS A 107 7.83 12.97 -1.85
N ASN A 108 7.80 12.98 -0.52
CA ASN A 108 7.92 14.20 0.28
C ASN A 108 9.33 14.79 0.23
N GLU A 109 10.35 13.96 -0.07
CA GLU A 109 11.74 14.37 -0.15
C GLU A 109 12.27 14.46 -1.58
N THR A 110 13.24 15.37 -1.78
CA THR A 110 14.00 15.50 -3.02
C THR A 110 14.96 14.33 -3.22
N ALA A 111 15.21 13.96 -4.47
CA ALA A 111 16.17 12.96 -4.85
C ALA A 111 17.61 13.34 -4.47
N ILE A 112 18.34 12.37 -3.96
CA ILE A 112 19.80 12.44 -3.83
C ILE A 112 20.48 11.76 -5.02
N ASP A 113 21.79 11.94 -5.19
CA ASP A 113 22.54 11.34 -6.29
C ASP A 113 22.41 9.81 -6.35
N ALA A 114 22.29 9.15 -5.20
CA ALA A 114 22.07 7.71 -5.13
C ALA A 114 20.72 7.30 -5.73
N ASP A 115 19.68 8.13 -5.59
CA ASP A 115 18.36 7.87 -6.17
C ASP A 115 18.45 7.91 -7.70
N ARG A 116 19.14 8.91 -8.26
CA ARG A 116 19.32 9.05 -9.72
C ARG A 116 20.09 7.89 -10.35
N ARG A 117 21.04 7.31 -9.61
CA ARG A 117 21.79 6.12 -10.05
C ARG A 117 20.96 4.85 -9.96
N THR A 118 20.13 4.72 -8.91
CA THR A 118 19.33 3.52 -8.64
C THR A 118 18.06 3.47 -9.50
N PHE A 119 17.46 4.63 -9.78
CA PHE A 119 16.19 4.79 -10.48
C PHE A 119 16.36 5.66 -11.74
N PRO A 120 17.06 5.17 -12.78
CA PRO A 120 17.22 5.91 -14.02
C PRO A 120 15.87 6.12 -14.70
N ASN A 121 15.63 7.34 -15.18
CA ASN A 121 14.39 7.71 -15.84
C ASN A 121 14.19 6.89 -17.13
N LYS A 122 12.98 6.37 -17.30
CA LYS A 122 12.52 5.71 -18.53
C LYS A 122 11.64 6.65 -19.33
N ALA A 123 11.64 6.51 -20.66
CA ALA A 123 10.84 7.34 -21.55
C ALA A 123 9.32 7.22 -21.28
N SER A 124 8.85 6.04 -20.89
CA SER A 124 7.44 5.66 -20.72
C SER A 124 7.03 5.60 -19.24
N TRP A 125 7.25 6.66 -18.46
CA TRP A 125 6.98 6.64 -17.00
C TRP A 125 5.56 7.09 -16.61
N GLN A 126 4.82 7.71 -17.54
CA GLN A 126 3.47 8.25 -17.31
C GLN A 126 2.34 7.41 -17.90
N ASP A 127 2.67 6.27 -18.52
CA ASP A 127 1.68 5.41 -19.19
C ASP A 127 0.66 4.82 -18.19
#